data_AF-A0A7W1FCA9-F1
#
_entry.id   AF-A0A7W1FCA9-F1
#
_cell.length_a   1.000
_cell.length_b   1.000
_cell.length_c   1.000
_cell.angle_alpha   90.00
_cell.angle_beta   90.00
_cell.angle_gamma   90.00
#
_symmetry.space_group_name_H-M   'P 1'
#
loop_
_entity.id
_entity.type
_entity.pdbx_description
1 polymer ?
#
loop_
_entity_poly.entity_id
_entity_poly.type
_entity_poly.pdbx_seq_one_letter_code
_entity_poly.pdbx_strand_id
1 'polypeptide(L)' 'MQTDLSQVVAEKMQTLPIEKQQKVLEFVEDLAETHKTIWEKIDERVSNLSAETLEKLPTDGAENLDHYLYGVPKK' A
#
# COMPACT_ATOMS: atom_id res chain seq x y z
N MET A 1 15.18 12.79 31.88
CA MET A 1 16.01 11.63 31.52
C MET A 1 15.16 10.76 30.60
N GLN A 2 15.21 11.02 29.29
CA GLN A 2 14.63 10.11 28.30
C GLN A 2 15.57 8.91 28.28
N THR A 3 15.17 7.80 28.90
CA THR A 3 15.79 6.52 28.62
C THR A 3 15.67 6.32 27.11
N ASP A 4 16.80 6.18 26.41
CA ASP A 4 16.81 5.94 24.97
C ASP A 4 15.93 4.73 24.69
N LEU A 5 14.75 4.95 24.11
CA LEU A 5 13.76 3.91 23.82
C LEU A 5 14.41 2.75 23.04
N SER A 6 15.38 3.08 22.17
CA SER A 6 16.23 2.15 21.43
C SER A 6 17.03 1.20 22.33
N GLN A 7 17.56 1.67 23.46
CA GLN A 7 18.30 0.84 24.42
C GLN A 7 17.37 -0.15 25.12
N VAL A 8 16.17 0.30 25.53
CA VAL A 8 15.18 -0.55 26.19
C VAL A 8 14.66 -1.64 25.23
N VAL A 9 14.45 -1.31 23.96
CA VAL A 9 14.05 -2.28 22.93
C VAL A 9 15.16 -3.30 22.69
N ALA A 10 16.42 -2.86 22.56
CA ALA A 10 17.56 -3.74 22.34
C ALA A 10 17.77 -4.74 23.51
N GLU A 11 17.64 -4.28 24.75
CA GLU A 11 17.77 -5.14 25.94
C GLU A 11 16.67 -6.20 25.98
N LYS A 12 15.42 -5.81 25.71
CA LYS A 12 14.28 -6.76 25.65
C LYS A 12 14.43 -7.78 24.52
N MET A 13 14.98 -7.39 23.37
CA MET A 13 15.27 -8.31 22.26
C MET A 13 16.30 -9.38 22.63
N GLN A 14 17.34 -9.04 23.41
CA GLN A 14 18.37 -9.99 23.83
C GLN A 14 17.87 -11.03 24.84
N THR A 15 16.86 -10.69 25.64
CA THR A 15 16.25 -11.62 26.61
C THR A 15 15.25 -12.60 25.99
N LEU A 16 14.86 -12.38 24.73
CA LEU A 16 13.88 -13.22 24.04
C LEU A 16 14.54 -14.46 23.40
N PRO A 17 13.87 -15.62 23.39
CA PRO A 17 14.28 -16.78 22.61
C PRO A 17 14.41 -16.45 21.12
N ILE A 18 15.32 -17.15 20.42
CA ILE A 18 15.63 -16.93 18.98
C ILE A 18 14.37 -16.95 18.09
N GLU A 19 13.42 -17.83 18.37
CA GLU A 19 12.16 -17.92 17.62
C GLU A 19 11.30 -16.64 17.71
N LYS A 20 11.36 -15.95 18.85
CA LYS A 20 10.65 -14.67 19.04
C LYS A 20 11.45 -13.51 18.45
N GLN A 21 12.78 -13.61 18.43
CA GLN A 21 13.63 -12.62 17.77
C GLN A 21 13.38 -12.58 16.26
N GLN A 22 13.17 -13.73 15.62
CA GLN A 22 12.78 -13.82 14.20
C GLN A 22 11.45 -13.10 13.92
N LYS A 23 10.44 -13.28 14.77
CA LYS A 23 9.15 -12.57 14.63
C LYS A 23 9.29 -11.06 14.80
N VAL A 24 10.16 -10.61 15.69
CA VAL A 24 10.43 -9.18 15.88
C VAL A 24 11.16 -8.61 14.66
N LEU A 25 12.11 -9.37 14.08
CA LEU A 25 12.77 -8.97 12.84
C LEU A 25 11.77 -8.79 11.70
N GLU A 26 10.90 -9.78 11.46
CA GLU A 26 9.84 -9.71 10.44
C GLU A 26 8.92 -8.50 10.66
N PHE A 27 8.53 -8.24 11.91
CA PHE A 27 7.69 -7.08 12.24
C PHE A 27 8.40 -5.74 12.02
N VAL A 28 9.69 -5.64 12.35
CA VAL A 28 10.46 -4.41 12.11
C VAL A 28 10.69 -4.20 10.61
N GLU A 29 10.90 -5.26 9.84
CA GLU A 29 10.97 -5.19 8.37
C GLU A 29 9.64 -4.70 7.77
N ASP A 30 8.50 -5.23 8.23
CA ASP A 30 7.17 -4.75 7.81
C ASP A 30 6.91 -3.29 8.19
N LEU A 31 7.35 -2.85 9.37
CA LEU A 31 7.27 -1.44 9.77
C LEU A 31 8.21 -0.53 8.97
N ALA A 32 9.35 -1.04 8.52
CA ALA A 32 10.30 -0.31 7.69
C ALA A 32 9.83 -0.22 6.23
N GLU A 33 9.06 -1.19 5.75
CA GLU A 33 8.37 -1.09 4.48
C GLU A 33 7.35 0.05 4.53
N THR A 34 7.63 1.11 3.76
CA THR A 34 6.67 2.20 3.58
C THR A 34 5.56 1.70 2.66
N HIS A 35 4.55 1.07 3.25
CA HIS A 35 3.36 0.63 2.53
C HIS A 35 2.58 1.84 2.02
N LYS A 36 2.67 2.10 0.72
CA LYS A 36 1.77 3.07 0.07
C LYS A 36 0.33 2.61 0.30
N THR A 37 -0.49 3.52 0.80
CA THR A 37 -1.93 3.33 0.92
C THR A 37 -2.53 3.06 -0.46
N ILE A 38 -3.74 2.48 -0.48
CA ILE A 38 -4.49 2.27 -1.73
C ILE A 38 -4.65 3.60 -2.48
N TRP A 39 -4.89 4.69 -1.76
CA TRP A 39 -5.00 6.03 -2.34
C TRP A 39 -3.70 6.53 -2.97
N GLU A 40 -2.55 6.36 -2.31
CA GLU A 40 -1.25 6.73 -2.90
C GLU A 40 -0.94 5.91 -4.15
N LYS A 41 -1.31 4.63 -4.18
CA LYS A 41 -1.15 3.78 -5.36
C LYS A 41 -2.07 4.21 -6.52
N ILE A 42 -3.28 4.66 -6.22
CA ILE A 42 -4.22 5.20 -7.22
C ILE A 42 -3.68 6.54 -7.75
N ASP A 43 -3.26 7.44 -6.86
CA ASP A 43 -2.76 8.77 -7.21
C ASP A 43 -1.52 8.68 -8.12
N GLU A 44 -0.57 7.80 -7.79
CA GLU A 44 0.61 7.54 -8.63
C GLU A 44 0.23 7.04 -10.03
N ARG A 45 -0.77 6.16 -10.13
CA ARG A 45 -1.24 5.62 -11.40
C ARG A 45 -1.97 6.67 -12.23
N VAL A 46 -2.86 7.45 -11.61
CA VAL A 46 -3.64 8.50 -12.27
C VAL A 46 -2.74 9.63 -12.72
N SER A 47 -1.74 10.02 -11.92
CA SER A 47 -0.75 11.04 -12.27
C SER A 47 0.09 10.68 -13.50
N ASN A 48 0.23 9.39 -13.80
CA ASN A 48 0.96 8.91 -14.97
C ASN A 48 0.10 8.80 -16.24
N LEU A 49 -1.20 9.13 -16.17
CA LEU A 49 -2.10 9.14 -17.33
C LEU A 49 -2.03 10.47 -18.07
N SER A 50 -2.05 10.41 -19.41
CA SER A 50 -2.14 11.61 -20.24
C SER A 50 -3.56 12.19 -20.22
N ALA A 51 -3.68 13.52 -20.42
CA ALA A 51 -4.97 14.20 -20.49
C ALA A 51 -5.90 13.58 -21.56
N GLU A 52 -5.36 13.23 -22.73
CA GLU A 52 -6.12 12.57 -23.80
C GLU A 52 -6.72 11.23 -23.36
N THR A 53 -6.01 10.47 -22.50
CA THR A 53 -6.51 9.20 -21.98
C THR A 53 -7.60 9.43 -20.95
N LEU A 54 -7.45 10.45 -20.10
CA LEU A 54 -8.45 10.83 -19.10
C LEU A 54 -9.76 11.29 -19.77
N GLU A 55 -9.69 12.02 -20.88
CA GLU A 55 -10.87 12.46 -21.63
C GLU A 55 -11.64 11.31 -22.30
N LYS A 56 -10.96 10.18 -22.58
CA LYS A 56 -11.58 8.97 -23.13
C LYS A 56 -12.25 8.11 -22.05
N LEU A 57 -12.05 8.41 -20.77
CA LEU A 57 -12.66 7.65 -19.69
C LEU A 57 -14.18 7.90 -19.65
N PRO A 58 -14.97 6.86 -19.39
CA PRO A 58 -16.41 7.01 -19.28
C PRO A 58 -16.75 7.77 -17.99
N THR A 59 -17.65 8.76 -18.10
CA THR A 59 -18.07 9.62 -16.98
C THR A 59 -19.14 8.98 -16.09
N ASP A 60 -19.66 7.81 -16.49
CA ASP A 60 -20.67 7.03 -15.76
C ASP A 60 -20.07 6.19 -14.62
N GLY A 61 -18.80 6.41 -14.27
CA GLY A 61 -18.12 5.64 -13.23
C GLY A 61 -17.95 4.16 -13.58
N ALA A 62 -17.89 3.83 -14.87
CA ALA A 62 -17.84 2.46 -15.38
C ALA A 62 -19.10 1.63 -15.06
N GLU A 63 -20.27 2.27 -14.94
CA GLU A 63 -21.56 1.57 -14.83
C GLU A 63 -21.78 0.59 -16.00
N ASN A 64 -21.30 0.96 -17.19
CA ASN A 64 -21.33 0.12 -18.39
C ASN A 64 -20.00 -0.62 -18.65
N LEU A 65 -19.32 -1.12 -17.60
CA LEU A 65 -18.03 -1.81 -17.71
C LEU A 65 -18.03 -2.91 -18.80
N ASP A 66 -19.06 -3.75 -18.83
CA ASP A 66 -19.16 -4.82 -19.82
C ASP A 66 -19.21 -4.27 -21.25
N HIS A 67 -19.86 -3.13 -21.48
CA HIS A 67 -19.90 -2.48 -22.79
C HIS A 67 -18.51 -2.04 -23.22
N TYR A 68 -17.71 -1.47 -22.31
CA TYR A 68 -16.37 -1.00 -22.60
C TYR A 68 -15.38 -2.13 -22.87
N LEU A 69 -15.53 -3.25 -22.16
CA LEU A 69 -14.62 -4.41 -22.27
C LEU A 69 -15.02 -5.38 -23.37
N TYR A 70 -16.32 -5.58 -23.57
CA TYR A 70 -16.85 -6.68 -24.40
C TYR A 70 -17.80 -6.20 -25.51
N GLY A 71 -18.10 -4.90 -25.59
CA GLY A 71 -18.99 -4.35 -26.62
C GLY A 71 -20.46 -4.74 -26.46
N VAL A 72 -20.87 -5.25 -25.29
CA VAL A 72 -22.28 -5.58 -25.03
C VAL A 72 -23.13 -4.31 -25.04
N PRO A 73 -24.44 -4.37 -25.37
CA PRO A 73 -25.31 -3.20 -25.30
C PRO A 73 -25.33 -2.59 -23.89
N LYS A 74 -25.39 -1.26 -23.83
CA LYS A 74 -25.54 -0.50 -22.57
C LYS A 74 -26.89 -0.81 -21.91
N LYS A 75 -26.94 -0.72 -20.58
CA LYS A 75 -28.17 -0.89 -19.80
C LYS A 75 -29.05 0.35 -19.82
#